data_AF-A0A3M2IA32-F1
#
_entry.id   AF-A0A3M2IA32-F1
#
_cell.length_a   1.000
_cell.length_b   1.000
_cell.length_c   1.000
_cell.angle_alpha   90.00
_cell.angle_beta   90.00
_cell.angle_gamma   90.00
#
_symmetry.space_group_name_H-M   'P 1'
#
loop_
_entity.id
_entity.type
_entity.pdbx_description
1 polymer ?
#
loop_
_entity_poly.entity_id
_entity_poly.type
_entity_poly.pdbx_seq_one_letter_code
_entity_poly.pdbx_strand_id
1 'polypeptide(L)'
;MSNMEVRRTDVVLKANPSRVLLRAFTLVNSEERNRKIISRVLSLSEAEVEAELERVLKKFSHRHRDARRFFAERFQQNHFHLPEGGASLSEARQLLIGAYFTMEYSPEAAALFNPSLVWHPDQSGLPPGARRFILSLRATGEGHISSLVFRTGVITAD
;
A
#
# COMPACT_ATOMS: atom_id res chain seq x y z
N MET A 1 22.73 -0.28 43.36
CA MET A 1 21.93 -0.12 42.13
C MET A 1 20.64 0.57 42.53
N SER A 2 20.32 1.74 41.99
CA SER A 2 19.04 2.40 42.26
C SER A 2 17.92 1.56 41.64
N ASN A 3 16.85 1.31 42.40
CA ASN A 3 15.64 0.71 41.83
C ASN A 3 15.04 1.71 40.85
N MET A 4 15.05 1.36 39.57
CA MET A 4 14.34 2.13 38.54
C MET A 4 12.87 1.74 38.61
N GLU A 5 12.00 2.70 38.92
CA GLU A 5 10.56 2.51 38.86
C GLU A 5 10.14 2.37 37.39
N VAL A 6 9.56 1.22 37.03
CA VAL A 6 9.10 0.92 35.68
C VAL A 6 7.58 1.02 35.66
N ARG A 7 7.05 2.06 34.99
CA ARG A 7 5.63 2.20 34.70
C ARG A 7 5.32 1.60 33.32
N ARG A 8 4.48 0.57 33.27
CA ARG A 8 3.96 0.05 31.99
C ARG A 8 2.82 0.94 31.51
N THR A 9 2.80 1.22 30.21
CA THR A 9 1.69 1.91 29.56
C THR A 9 0.69 0.88 29.01
N ASP A 10 -0.54 1.31 28.75
CA ASP A 10 -1.57 0.48 28.11
C ASP A 10 -1.44 0.42 26.58
N VAL A 11 -0.36 0.97 26.02
CA VAL A 11 -0.14 1.02 24.58
C VAL A 11 0.27 -0.36 24.08
N VAL A 12 -0.61 -1.00 23.30
CA VAL A 12 -0.34 -2.28 22.64
C VAL A 12 -0.24 -2.10 21.14
N LEU A 13 0.91 -2.44 20.57
CA LEU A 13 1.10 -2.48 19.13
C LEU A 13 0.64 -3.84 18.59
N LYS A 14 -0.50 -3.85 17.91
CA LYS A 14 -1.04 -5.04 17.24
C LYS A 14 -0.76 -4.99 15.74
N ALA A 15 -0.60 -6.16 15.14
CA ALA A 15 -0.64 -6.32 13.70
C ALA A 15 -1.98 -5.81 13.16
N ASN A 16 -1.94 -5.01 12.11
CA ASN A 16 -3.13 -4.46 11.48
C ASN A 16 -3.22 -4.92 10.01
N PRO A 17 -4.03 -5.95 9.69
CA PRO A 17 -4.13 -6.46 8.33
C PRO A 17 -4.75 -5.44 7.36
N SER A 18 -5.47 -4.44 7.85
CA SER A 18 -6.02 -3.35 7.02
C SER A 18 -4.97 -2.33 6.56
N ARG A 19 -3.75 -2.35 7.13
CA ARG A 19 -2.62 -1.63 6.55
C ARG A 19 -2.16 -2.38 5.32
N VAL A 20 -2.32 -1.78 4.15
CA VAL A 20 -2.00 -2.40 2.87
C VAL A 20 -1.18 -1.45 2.00
N LEU A 21 -0.39 -2.04 1.11
CA LEU A 21 0.40 -1.35 0.10
C LEU A 21 -0.09 -1.75 -1.29
N LEU A 22 -0.02 -0.84 -2.25
CA LEU A 22 -0.23 -1.22 -3.66
C LEU A 22 0.94 -2.05 -4.15
N ARG A 23 0.62 -3.13 -4.85
CA ARG A 23 1.59 -4.04 -5.46
C ARG A 23 1.13 -4.40 -6.86
N ALA A 24 2.12 -4.66 -7.72
CA ALA A 24 1.91 -5.28 -9.02
C ALA A 24 1.17 -6.62 -8.87
N PHE A 25 0.03 -6.76 -9.54
CA PHE A 25 -0.57 -8.06 -9.79
C PHE A 25 -0.03 -8.58 -11.12
N THR A 26 0.77 -9.65 -11.06
CA THR A 26 1.39 -10.27 -12.24
C THR A 26 1.00 -11.74 -12.29
N LEU A 27 0.34 -12.15 -13.36
CA LEU A 27 0.05 -13.54 -13.64
C LEU A 27 1.22 -14.15 -14.42
N VAL A 28 2.05 -14.94 -13.75
CA VAL A 28 3.22 -15.58 -14.36
C VAL A 28 2.76 -16.59 -15.41
N ASN A 29 3.44 -16.65 -16.56
CA ASN A 29 3.16 -17.58 -17.67
C ASN A 29 1.70 -17.59 -18.15
N SER A 30 1.04 -16.42 -18.10
CA SER A 30 -0.40 -16.29 -18.31
C SER A 30 -0.76 -15.20 -19.33
N GLU A 31 0.04 -15.08 -20.40
CA GLU A 31 -0.14 -14.11 -21.49
C GLU A 31 -1.58 -14.07 -22.03
N GLU A 32 -2.15 -15.24 -22.33
CA GLU A 32 -3.51 -15.35 -22.84
C GLU A 32 -4.54 -14.82 -21.82
N ARG A 33 -4.30 -15.02 -20.52
CA ARG A 33 -5.18 -14.52 -19.46
C ARG A 33 -5.07 -13.00 -19.32
N ASN A 34 -3.87 -12.43 -19.42
CA ASN A 34 -3.66 -10.99 -19.41
C ASN A 34 -4.37 -10.33 -20.59
N ARG A 35 -4.22 -10.88 -21.79
CA ARG A 35 -4.95 -10.43 -22.99
C ARG A 35 -6.46 -10.52 -22.82
N LYS A 36 -6.98 -11.60 -22.22
CA LYS A 36 -8.42 -11.75 -21.92
C LYS A 36 -8.93 -10.69 -20.94
N ILE A 37 -8.15 -10.33 -19.91
CA ILE A 37 -8.51 -9.26 -18.97
C ILE A 37 -8.63 -7.93 -19.72
N ILE A 38 -7.61 -7.58 -20.51
CA ILE A 38 -7.60 -6.34 -21.29
C ILE A 38 -8.77 -6.32 -22.29
N SER A 39 -8.98 -7.39 -23.03
CA SER A 39 -10.08 -7.50 -24.00
C SER A 39 -11.45 -7.24 -23.38
N ARG A 40 -11.69 -7.68 -22.14
CA ARG A 40 -12.94 -7.39 -21.42
C ARG A 40 -13.09 -5.91 -21.08
N VAL A 41 -12.00 -5.24 -20.71
CA VAL A 41 -12.02 -3.79 -20.47
C VAL A 41 -12.21 -3.02 -21.79
N LEU A 42 -11.59 -3.48 -22.88
CA LEU A 42 -11.76 -2.90 -24.21
C LEU A 42 -13.19 -3.05 -24.75
N SER A 43 -13.93 -4.10 -24.35
CA SER A 43 -15.32 -4.29 -24.76
C SER A 43 -16.33 -3.39 -24.04
N LEU A 44 -15.92 -2.67 -23.00
CA LEU A 44 -16.78 -1.73 -22.29
C LEU A 44 -16.91 -0.42 -23.08
N SER A 45 -18.12 0.15 -23.09
CA SER A 45 -18.34 1.53 -23.53
C SER A 45 -17.57 2.52 -22.65
N GLU A 46 -17.33 3.74 -23.15
CA GLU A 46 -16.64 4.77 -22.35
C GLU A 46 -17.38 5.09 -21.04
N ALA A 47 -18.72 5.13 -21.08
CA ALA A 47 -19.54 5.38 -19.89
C ALA A 47 -19.37 4.27 -18.82
N GLU A 48 -19.29 3.01 -19.25
CA GLU A 48 -19.04 1.88 -18.36
C GLU A 48 -17.63 1.92 -17.77
N VAL A 49 -16.63 2.32 -18.57
CA VAL A 49 -15.25 2.50 -18.12
C VAL A 49 -15.16 3.58 -17.04
N GLU A 50 -15.77 4.74 -17.25
CA GLU A 50 -15.76 5.84 -16.29
C GLU A 50 -16.44 5.44 -14.97
N ALA A 51 -17.63 4.85 -15.05
CA ALA A 51 -18.38 4.41 -13.88
C ALA A 51 -17.61 3.33 -13.07
N GLU A 52 -16.99 2.38 -13.75
CA GLU A 52 -16.22 1.32 -13.10
C GLU A 52 -14.91 1.88 -12.49
N LEU A 53 -14.22 2.77 -13.20
CA LEU A 53 -13.03 3.43 -12.68
C LEU A 53 -13.34 4.26 -11.43
N GLU A 54 -14.42 5.02 -11.43
CA GLU A 54 -14.86 5.79 -10.24
C GLU A 54 -15.11 4.86 -9.05
N ARG A 55 -15.81 3.74 -9.28
CA ARG A 55 -16.07 2.73 -8.26
C ARG A 55 -14.78 2.15 -7.67
N VAL A 56 -13.80 1.85 -8.52
CA VAL A 56 -12.49 1.37 -8.10
C VAL A 56 -11.76 2.44 -7.29
N LEU A 57 -11.65 3.66 -7.81
CA LEU A 57 -10.97 4.76 -7.12
C LEU A 57 -11.57 5.05 -5.74
N LYS A 58 -12.91 5.02 -5.62
CA LYS A 58 -13.60 5.18 -4.34
C LYS A 58 -13.16 4.13 -3.32
N LYS A 59 -13.03 2.86 -3.72
CA LYS A 59 -12.56 1.76 -2.85
C LYS A 59 -11.11 1.89 -2.41
N PHE A 60 -10.27 2.60 -3.17
CA PHE A 60 -8.85 2.77 -2.87
C PHE A 60 -8.54 4.10 -2.17
N SER A 61 -9.38 5.11 -2.36
CA SER A 61 -9.14 6.50 -1.93
C SER A 61 -8.87 6.68 -0.43
N HIS A 62 -9.48 5.86 0.43
CA HIS A 62 -9.29 5.97 1.88
C HIS A 62 -7.95 5.40 2.35
N ARG A 63 -7.32 4.52 1.57
CA ARG A 63 -6.05 3.85 1.91
C ARG A 63 -4.87 4.35 1.11
N HIS A 64 -5.11 4.80 -0.12
CA HIS A 64 -4.07 5.09 -1.11
C HIS A 64 -4.28 6.46 -1.72
N ARG A 65 -3.43 7.42 -1.33
CA ARG A 65 -3.46 8.79 -1.89
C ARG A 65 -3.06 8.82 -3.37
N ASP A 66 -2.17 7.94 -3.79
CA ASP A 66 -1.55 7.93 -5.12
C ASP A 66 -2.08 6.81 -6.04
N ALA A 67 -3.29 6.29 -5.79
CA ALA A 67 -3.82 5.14 -6.54
C ALA A 67 -3.86 5.37 -8.07
N ARG A 68 -4.25 6.57 -8.51
CA ARG A 68 -4.25 6.95 -9.94
C ARG A 68 -2.87 6.86 -10.58
N ARG A 69 -1.84 7.41 -9.91
CA ARG A 69 -0.46 7.35 -10.40
C ARG A 69 0.00 5.90 -10.54
N PHE A 70 -0.27 5.08 -9.52
CA PHE A 70 0.08 3.66 -9.56
C PHE A 70 -0.65 2.92 -10.70
N PHE A 71 -1.94 3.16 -10.90
CA PHE A 71 -2.68 2.55 -12.02
C PHE A 71 -2.10 2.97 -13.39
N ALA A 72 -1.73 4.23 -13.57
CA ALA A 72 -1.07 4.67 -14.80
C ALA A 72 0.27 3.95 -15.04
N GLU A 73 1.11 3.83 -14.01
CA GLU A 73 2.37 3.06 -14.08
C GLU A 73 2.10 1.59 -14.43
N ARG A 74 1.08 0.97 -13.84
CA ARG A 74 0.69 -0.41 -14.13
C ARG A 74 0.17 -0.58 -15.55
N PHE A 75 -0.56 0.39 -16.10
CA PHE A 75 -0.93 0.36 -17.51
C PHE A 75 0.31 0.36 -18.41
N GLN A 76 1.26 1.27 -18.16
CA GLN A 76 2.51 1.32 -18.94
C GLN A 76 3.30 0.00 -18.85
N GLN A 77 3.21 -0.71 -17.74
CA GLN A 77 3.86 -2.01 -17.58
C GLN A 77 3.09 -3.19 -18.21
N ASN A 78 1.86 -2.99 -18.71
CA ASN A 78 1.02 -4.07 -19.27
C ASN A 78 0.47 -3.75 -20.67
N HIS A 79 0.76 -2.56 -21.23
CA HIS A 79 0.23 -2.11 -22.52
C HIS A 79 0.66 -3.02 -23.69
N PHE A 80 1.77 -3.75 -23.57
CA PHE A 80 2.25 -4.68 -24.60
C PHE A 80 1.31 -5.89 -24.84
N HIS A 81 0.35 -6.12 -23.95
CA HIS A 81 -0.70 -7.12 -24.14
C HIS A 81 -1.89 -6.59 -24.95
N LEU A 82 -1.89 -5.31 -25.35
CA LEU A 82 -2.94 -4.75 -26.20
C LEU A 82 -2.93 -5.38 -27.60
N PRO A 83 -4.09 -5.47 -28.28
CA PRO A 83 -4.15 -5.85 -29.69
C PRO A 83 -3.37 -4.87 -30.56
N GLU A 84 -2.67 -5.38 -31.58
CA GLU A 84 -1.96 -4.55 -32.56
C GLU A 84 -2.94 -3.68 -33.37
N GLY A 85 -2.52 -2.46 -33.71
CA GLY A 85 -3.30 -1.55 -34.55
C GLY A 85 -4.52 -0.89 -33.89
N GLY A 86 -4.65 -0.97 -32.55
CA GLY A 86 -5.73 -0.33 -31.81
C GLY A 86 -5.68 1.21 -31.82
N ALA A 87 -6.87 1.83 -31.74
CA ALA A 87 -6.99 3.27 -31.55
C ALA A 87 -6.42 3.72 -30.18
N SER A 88 -6.06 5.00 -30.07
CA SER A 88 -5.63 5.58 -28.80
C SER A 88 -6.73 5.41 -27.74
N LEU A 89 -6.36 4.88 -26.57
CA LEU A 89 -7.29 4.65 -25.46
C LEU A 89 -7.49 5.93 -24.65
N SER A 90 -8.71 6.16 -24.19
CA SER A 90 -9.01 7.21 -23.20
C SER A 90 -8.20 7.00 -21.92
N GLU A 91 -7.86 8.09 -21.23
CA GLU A 91 -7.12 8.03 -19.96
C GLU A 91 -7.85 7.14 -18.93
N ALA A 92 -9.18 7.27 -18.84
CA ALA A 92 -9.99 6.45 -17.95
C ALA A 92 -9.83 4.95 -18.23
N ARG A 93 -9.79 4.55 -19.50
CA ARG A 93 -9.60 3.15 -19.89
C ARG A 93 -8.19 2.67 -19.58
N GLN A 94 -7.17 3.50 -19.81
CA GLN A 94 -5.79 3.19 -19.42
C GLN A 94 -5.69 2.95 -17.90
N LEU A 95 -6.25 3.85 -17.10
CA LEU A 95 -6.29 3.72 -15.64
C LEU A 95 -7.04 2.47 -15.19
N LEU A 96 -8.18 2.17 -15.81
CA LEU A 96 -8.96 0.97 -15.47
C LEU A 96 -8.18 -0.31 -15.78
N ILE A 97 -7.54 -0.40 -16.94
CA ILE A 97 -6.64 -1.52 -17.26
C ILE A 97 -5.55 -1.64 -16.20
N GLY A 98 -4.87 -0.54 -15.86
CA GLY A 98 -3.84 -0.52 -14.83
C GLY A 98 -4.33 -0.99 -13.45
N ALA A 99 -5.57 -0.65 -13.08
CA ALA A 99 -6.19 -1.10 -11.85
C ALA A 99 -6.39 -2.63 -11.80
N TYR A 100 -6.78 -3.27 -12.92
CA TYR A 100 -6.89 -4.73 -13.00
C TYR A 100 -5.55 -5.47 -12.84
N PHE A 101 -4.43 -4.79 -13.07
CA PHE A 101 -3.07 -5.30 -12.84
C PHE A 101 -2.45 -4.78 -11.53
N THR A 102 -3.31 -4.37 -10.59
CA THR A 102 -2.93 -3.92 -9.25
C THR A 102 -3.60 -4.78 -8.18
N MET A 103 -2.89 -5.03 -7.08
CA MET A 103 -3.43 -5.66 -5.88
C MET A 103 -2.99 -4.90 -4.63
N GLU A 104 -3.72 -5.09 -3.54
CA GLU A 104 -3.28 -4.69 -2.20
C GLU A 104 -2.49 -5.83 -1.56
N TYR A 105 -1.44 -5.49 -0.80
CA TYR A 105 -0.65 -6.43 -0.01
C TYR A 105 -0.57 -5.94 1.43
N SER A 106 -0.92 -6.79 2.39
CA SER A 106 -0.84 -6.47 3.81
C SER A 106 0.51 -6.93 4.42
N PRO A 107 1.44 -6.01 4.76
CA PRO A 107 2.70 -6.38 5.42
C PRO A 107 2.52 -6.89 6.85
N GLU A 108 1.38 -6.59 7.49
CA GLU A 108 1.08 -6.98 8.87
C GLU A 108 -0.05 -8.03 8.94
N ALA A 109 -0.17 -8.88 7.90
CA ALA A 109 -1.27 -9.86 7.82
C ALA A 109 -1.18 -10.98 8.88
N ALA A 110 0.03 -11.41 9.22
CA ALA A 110 0.26 -12.57 10.09
C ALA A 110 0.82 -12.19 11.46
N ALA A 111 1.82 -11.31 11.53
CA ALA A 111 2.47 -10.97 12.80
C ALA A 111 3.16 -9.60 12.78
N LEU A 112 3.34 -9.04 13.98
CA LEU A 112 4.10 -7.82 14.23
C LEU A 112 4.89 -7.98 15.54
N PHE A 113 6.23 -7.95 15.47
CA PHE A 113 7.10 -8.30 16.61
C PHE A 113 8.50 -7.70 16.48
N ASN A 114 9.38 -7.99 17.44
CA ASN A 114 10.76 -7.48 17.54
C ASN A 114 10.87 -5.94 17.49
N PRO A 115 10.23 -5.22 18.43
CA PRO A 115 10.37 -3.77 18.51
C PRO A 115 11.80 -3.36 18.90
N SER A 116 12.38 -2.41 18.18
CA SER A 116 13.63 -1.73 18.55
C SER A 116 13.48 -0.22 18.40
N LEU A 117 13.92 0.53 19.40
CA LEU A 117 13.69 1.98 19.48
C LEU A 117 15.01 2.75 19.51
N VAL A 118 15.06 3.85 18.77
CA VAL A 118 16.12 4.86 18.84
C VAL A 118 15.51 6.26 18.94
N TRP A 119 16.25 7.22 19.48
CA TRP A 119 15.81 8.61 19.45
C TRP A 119 15.77 9.14 18.02
N HIS A 120 14.73 9.90 17.70
CA HIS A 120 14.61 10.54 16.39
C HIS A 120 15.72 11.62 16.26
N PRO A 121 16.41 11.76 15.12
CA PRO A 121 17.49 12.74 14.96
C PRO A 121 16.98 14.19 15.09
N ASP A 122 15.78 14.46 14.61
CA ASP A 122 15.07 15.71 14.84
C ASP A 122 14.21 15.65 16.11
N GLN A 123 14.46 16.56 17.05
CA GLN A 123 13.72 16.77 18.31
C GLN A 123 13.08 18.18 18.39
N SER A 124 13.06 18.93 17.29
CA SER A 124 12.49 20.27 17.26
C SER A 124 10.97 20.27 17.47
N GLY A 125 10.46 21.37 18.03
CA GLY A 125 9.01 21.59 18.22
C GLY A 125 8.35 20.70 19.27
N LEU A 126 9.12 20.06 20.15
CA LEU A 126 8.58 19.24 21.23
C LEU A 126 8.35 20.05 22.51
N PRO A 127 7.30 19.73 23.30
CA PRO A 127 7.13 20.29 24.64
C PRO A 127 8.35 20.03 25.54
N PRO A 128 8.61 20.89 26.54
CA PRO A 128 9.67 20.63 27.53
C PRO A 128 9.54 19.24 28.16
N GLY A 129 10.65 18.50 28.23
CA GLY A 129 10.70 17.15 28.79
C GLY A 129 10.23 16.03 27.86
N ALA A 130 9.63 16.35 26.71
CA ALA A 130 9.23 15.35 25.72
C ALA A 130 10.38 14.94 24.80
N ARG A 131 10.34 13.69 24.29
CA ARG A 131 11.33 13.17 23.36
C ARG A 131 10.70 12.30 22.27
N ARG A 132 11.05 12.57 21.02
CA ARG A 132 10.59 11.83 19.84
C ARG A 132 11.46 10.62 19.57
N PHE A 133 10.89 9.52 19.12
CA PHE A 133 11.60 8.29 18.78
C PHE A 133 11.21 7.74 17.41
N ILE A 134 12.08 6.88 16.89
CA ILE A 134 11.82 5.98 15.78
C ILE A 134 11.77 4.56 16.35
N LEU A 135 10.76 3.80 15.97
CA LEU A 135 10.56 2.42 16.33
C LEU A 135 10.58 1.57 15.06
N SER A 136 11.47 0.58 15.00
CA SER A 136 11.42 -0.47 13.99
C SER A 136 10.67 -1.67 14.53
N LEU A 137 9.94 -2.35 13.65
CA LEU A 137 9.21 -3.58 13.92
C LEU A 137 9.40 -4.54 12.74
N ARG A 138 9.40 -5.84 13.02
CA ARG A 138 9.26 -6.87 12.00
C ARG A 138 7.79 -7.15 11.77
N ALA A 139 7.33 -6.96 10.54
CA ALA A 139 5.99 -7.29 10.09
C ALA A 139 6.07 -8.53 9.19
N THR A 140 5.19 -9.50 9.42
CA THR A 140 5.05 -10.67 8.54
C THR A 140 3.70 -10.57 7.84
N GLY A 141 3.76 -10.48 6.51
CA GLY A 141 2.58 -10.30 5.67
C GLY A 141 2.09 -11.59 5.01
N GLU A 142 1.21 -11.41 4.03
CA GLU A 142 0.71 -12.51 3.19
C GLU A 142 1.87 -13.28 2.54
N GLY A 143 1.73 -14.61 2.45
CA GLY A 143 2.81 -15.47 1.95
C GLY A 143 4.04 -15.54 2.88
N HIS A 144 3.91 -15.12 4.15
CA HIS A 144 4.97 -15.11 5.17
C HIS A 144 6.19 -14.26 4.81
N ILE A 145 6.00 -13.24 3.96
CA ILE A 145 7.07 -12.31 3.60
C ILE A 145 7.37 -11.42 4.80
N SER A 146 8.62 -11.43 5.26
CA SER A 146 9.08 -10.61 6.37
C SER A 146 9.53 -9.23 5.89
N SER A 147 8.96 -8.19 6.47
CA SER A 147 9.20 -6.78 6.14
C SER A 147 9.65 -6.00 7.37
N LEU A 148 10.53 -5.02 7.17
CA LEU A 148 10.88 -4.05 8.21
C LEU A 148 9.95 -2.83 8.07
N VAL A 149 9.24 -2.49 9.15
CA VAL A 149 8.37 -1.31 9.18
C VAL A 149 8.83 -0.34 10.26
N PHE A 150 8.60 0.95 10.01
CA PHE A 150 8.98 2.02 10.93
C PHE A 150 7.74 2.77 11.40
N ARG A 151 7.76 3.18 12.67
CA ARG A 151 6.79 4.09 13.27
C ARG A 151 7.57 5.17 14.03
N THR A 152 6.96 6.32 14.22
CA THR A 152 7.48 7.37 15.10
C THR A 152 6.49 7.61 16.24
N GLY A 153 6.99 8.14 17.34
CA GLY A 153 6.17 8.53 18.47
C GLY A 153 6.89 9.56 19.33
N VAL A 154 6.18 10.09 20.31
CA VAL A 154 6.70 11.04 21.29
C VAL A 154 6.41 10.47 22.67
N ILE A 155 7.43 10.43 23.52
CA ILE A 155 7.28 10.21 24.96
C ILE A 155 7.18 11.59 25.59
N THR A 156 6.08 11.85 26.29
CA THR A 156 5.88 13.09 27.05
C THR A 156 6.50 12.95 28.44
N ALA A 157 6.46 14.03 29.24
CA ALA A 157 7.10 14.03 30.56
C ALA A 157 6.34 13.20 31.62
N ASP A 158 5.14 12.70 31.31
CA ASP A 158 4.15 12.07 32.19
C ASP A 158 3.83 10.59 31.88
#